data_AF-A0A3P8XM35-F1
#
_entry.id   AF-A0A3P8XM35-F1
#
_cell.length_a   1.000
_cell.length_b   1.000
_cell.length_c   1.000
_cell.angle_alpha   90.00
_cell.angle_beta   90.00
_cell.angle_gamma   90.00
#
_symmetry.space_group_name_H-M   'P 1'
#
loop_
_entity.id
_entity.type
_entity.pdbx_description
1 polymer ?
#
loop_
_entity_poly.entity_id
_entity_poly.type
_entity_poly.pdbx_seq_one_letter_code
_entity_poly.pdbx_strand_id
1 'polypeptide(L)' 'MTTNAQQVKSCPIPTRVLTLKDWSQLPDCYSQTPGGTLFSTTPGDDSQFEMDI' A
#
# COMPACT_ATOMS: atom_id res chain seq x y z
N MET A 1 -1.13 -37.89 -4.19
CA MET A 1 -1.00 -36.58 -3.52
C MET A 1 -1.62 -35.53 -4.43
N THR A 2 -2.90 -35.25 -4.29
CA THR A 2 -3.59 -34.19 -5.05
C THR A 2 -3.38 -32.87 -4.31
N THR A 3 -2.59 -31.98 -4.89
CA THR A 3 -2.44 -30.61 -4.39
C THR A 3 -3.76 -29.87 -4.63
N ASN A 4 -4.51 -29.59 -3.56
CA ASN A 4 -5.64 -28.68 -3.61
C ASN A 4 -5.09 -27.28 -3.91
N ALA A 5 -5.05 -26.90 -5.19
CA ALA A 5 -4.84 -25.52 -5.59
C ALA A 5 -6.07 -24.72 -5.15
N GLN A 6 -6.03 -24.14 -3.96
CA GLN A 6 -6.98 -23.11 -3.56
C GLN A 6 -6.76 -21.94 -4.52
N GLN A 7 -7.68 -21.75 -5.47
CA GLN A 7 -7.71 -20.60 -6.33
C GLN A 7 -7.94 -19.36 -5.45
N VAL A 8 -6.85 -18.72 -5.03
CA VAL A 8 -6.90 -17.45 -4.30
C VAL A 8 -7.52 -16.46 -5.27
N LYS A 9 -8.75 -16.03 -4.99
CA LYS A 9 -9.38 -14.95 -5.75
C LYS A 9 -8.51 -13.72 -5.53
N SER A 10 -7.99 -13.14 -6.62
CA SER A 10 -7.28 -11.87 -6.54
C SER A 10 -8.27 -10.83 -5.98
N CYS A 11 -7.97 -10.30 -4.79
CA CYS A 11 -8.68 -9.17 -4.21
C CYS A 11 -7.82 -7.91 -4.45
N PRO A 12 -8.39 -6.83 -5.00
CA PRO A 12 -7.67 -5.57 -5.16
C PRO A 12 -7.16 -5.03 -3.81
N ILE A 13 -5.99 -4.39 -3.82
CA ILE A 13 -5.45 -3.70 -2.64
C ILE A 13 -6.35 -2.49 -2.33
N PRO A 14 -6.84 -2.31 -1.09
CA PRO A 14 -7.58 -1.12 -0.70
C PRO A 14 -6.76 0.16 -0.92
N THR A 15 -7.41 1.22 -1.40
CA THR A 15 -6.73 2.48 -1.73
C THR A 15 -7.18 3.61 -0.81
N ARG A 16 -6.22 4.37 -0.26
CA ARG A 16 -6.44 5.61 0.49
C ARG A 16 -5.73 6.75 -0.23
N VAL A 17 -6.40 7.89 -0.39
CA VAL A 17 -5.82 9.13 -0.93
C VAL A 17 -5.60 10.10 0.22
N LEU A 18 -4.40 10.67 0.31
CA LEU A 18 -4.06 11.67 1.31
C LEU A 18 -3.56 12.96 0.66
N THR A 19 -3.92 14.10 1.25
CA THR A 19 -3.29 15.38 0.97
C THR A 19 -2.21 15.66 2.02
N LEU A 20 -0.95 15.69 1.60
CA LEU A 20 0.18 16.05 2.46
C LEU A 20 0.25 17.57 2.56
N LYS A 21 0.35 18.10 3.78
CA LYS A 21 0.50 19.57 4.01
C LYS A 21 1.96 20.00 4.07
N ASP A 22 2.83 19.08 4.45
CA ASP A 22 4.27 19.29 4.60
C ASP A 22 5.02 18.01 4.20
N TRP A 23 6.29 18.14 3.79
CA TRP A 23 7.16 17.03 3.42
C TRP A 23 7.53 16.14 4.60
N SER A 24 7.43 16.66 5.84
CA SER A 24 7.61 15.89 7.06
C SER A 24 6.59 14.75 7.23
N GLN A 25 5.46 14.82 6.53
CA GLN A 25 4.36 13.85 6.57
C GLN A 25 4.53 12.71 5.55
N LEU A 26 5.59 12.76 4.75
CA LEU A 26 5.84 11.75 3.75
C LEU A 26 6.45 10.50 4.41
N PRO A 27 5.98 9.29 4.08
CA PRO A 27 6.57 8.08 4.64
C PRO A 27 8.04 7.95 4.25
N ASP A 28 8.84 7.28 5.08
CA ASP A 28 10.25 6.99 4.77
C ASP A 28 10.42 6.18 3.47
N CYS A 29 9.42 5.35 3.15
CA CYS A 29 9.41 4.45 1.99
C CYS A 29 8.20 4.76 1.11
N TYR A 30 8.42 5.46 0.01
CA TYR A 30 7.43 5.74 -1.02
C TYR A 30 8.02 5.50 -2.42
N SER A 31 7.14 5.42 -3.43
CA SER A 31 7.51 5.38 -4.84
C SER A 31 6.85 6.53 -5.58
N GLN A 32 7.40 6.88 -6.75
CA GLN A 32 6.90 7.98 -7.58
C GLN A 32 6.78 7.55 -9.04
N THR A 33 5.69 7.92 -9.69
CA THR A 33 5.54 7.76 -11.14
C THR A 33 6.25 8.91 -11.89
N PRO A 34 6.63 8.76 -13.17
CA PRO A 34 7.25 9.86 -13.93
C PRO A 34 6.41 11.16 -13.99
N GLY A 35 5.09 11.06 -13.82
CA GLY A 35 4.19 12.22 -13.74
C GLY A 35 4.16 12.91 -12.36
N GLY A 36 4.92 12.41 -11.40
CA GLY A 36 5.08 13.00 -10.07
C GLY A 36 4.14 12.45 -8.98
N THR A 37 3.28 11.49 -9.28
CA THR A 37 2.34 10.91 -8.29
C THR A 37 3.07 10.01 -7.30
N LEU A 38 2.87 10.25 -6.00
CA LEU A 38 3.42 9.46 -4.90
C LEU A 38 2.47 8.33 -4.50
N PHE A 39 3.02 7.15 -4.21
CA PHE A 39 2.25 6.00 -3.70
C PHE A 39 3.12 5.08 -2.84
N SER A 40 2.50 4.32 -1.96
CA SER A 40 3.11 3.24 -1.20
C SER A 40 2.11 2.10 -1.03
N THR A 41 2.63 0.88 -0.80
CA THR A 41 1.83 -0.30 -0.48
C THR A 41 2.33 -0.85 0.83
N THR A 42 1.49 -0.84 1.85
CA THR A 42 1.82 -1.46 3.14
C THR A 42 1.48 -2.95 3.09
N PRO A 43 2.26 -3.83 3.76
CA PRO A 43 1.86 -5.22 3.97
C PRO A 43 0.52 -5.27 4.71
N GLY A 44 -0.43 -6.06 4.19
CA GLY A 44 -1.83 -6.08 4.66
C GLY A 44 -2.09 -6.89 5.93
N ASP A 45 -1.13 -6.94 6.87
CA ASP A 45 -1.37 -7.57 8.17
C ASP A 45 -2.08 -6.58 9.11
N ASP A 46 -3.03 -7.08 9.89
CA ASP A 46 -3.98 -6.28 10.68
C ASP A 46 -3.25 -5.22 11.53
N SER A 47 -3.46 -3.95 11.17
CA SER A 47 -3.45 -2.80 12.08
C SER A 47 -2.13 -2.18 12.55
N GLN A 48 -0.94 -2.48 12.00
CA GLN A 48 0.33 -1.95 12.60
C GLN A 48 1.31 -1.25 11.66
N PHE A 49 1.00 -1.07 10.39
CA PHE A 49 1.67 -0.08 9.56
C PHE A 49 0.61 0.76 8.87
N GLU A 50 -0.03 1.63 9.67
CA GLU A 50 -0.67 2.78 9.08
C GLU A 50 0.38 3.51 8.23
N MET A 51 -0.08 4.17 7.17
CA MET A 51 0.68 5.26 6.62
C MET A 51 0.73 6.32 7.72
N ASP A 52 1.67 6.20 8.65
CA ASP A 52 1.90 7.19 9.70
C ASP A 52 2.26 8.49 8.98
N ILE A 53 1.42 9.50 9.20
CA ILE A 53 1.51 10.85 8.63
C ILE A 53 2.11 11.76 9.70
#